data_AF-A0A1X7DRR3-F1
#
_entry.id   AF-A0A1X7DRR3-F1
#
_cell.length_a   1.000
_cell.length_b   1.000
_cell.length_c   1.000
_cell.angle_alpha   90.00
_cell.angle_beta   90.00
_cell.angle_gamma   90.00
#
_symmetry.space_group_name_H-M   'P 1'
#
loop_
_entity.id
_entity.type
_entity.pdbx_description
1 polymer ?
#
loop_
_entity_poly.entity_id
_entity_poly.type
_entity_poly.pdbx_seq_one_letter_code
_entity_poly.pdbx_strand_id
1 'polypeptide(L)'
;MLVHISKDLTLTDTPADLVKKIKESLTLMNPEYVNAMKYGRRAVRIAKYIKMFSGDRSGRLHCPRGYGVELHRLAKAAGEEITYEDNRRELDPVEFSFSGEFRPYQLAALESFSRSSQGILEAGTGAGKTVMALALIAERKQPCLVLVHTKELLLQWVDRAQQFLGVEAGQVGNGKFNIQPFTVATIQTARNRLDKLVHAFGHIVVDECHRAPASTFQDVVTSFDAKYLTGLSATPYRNDGLDRIINLTLGDVVHRVDPDLLRDTGAILKPEVVTVETEFSFAGDASNEYPLMMTAVAEDRGRNNLIAGCVQGELEQNSGTLLLVADRTAHLFALAEILEEQGVDVAVLTGKTPTAERELLVEDLNAGKIKVLASTASLIGEGFDCPGLSTLFLCSPIKSKGRLVQIIGRILRPADGKRPRLYDFIDIKVGVLENSAGIRQRIYDEMA
;
A
#
# COMPACT_ATOMS: atom_id res chain seq x y z
N MET A 1 -35.73 13.53 3.34
CA MET A 1 -34.98 12.67 2.39
C MET A 1 -34.82 11.27 2.95
N LEU A 2 -35.02 10.22 2.14
CA LEU A 2 -34.77 8.83 2.53
C LEU A 2 -33.46 8.33 1.89
N VAL A 3 -32.65 7.62 2.68
CA VAL A 3 -31.34 7.10 2.28
C VAL A 3 -31.30 5.60 2.52
N HIS A 4 -31.32 4.82 1.45
CA HIS A 4 -31.08 3.38 1.52
C HIS A 4 -29.58 3.12 1.46
N ILE A 5 -29.06 2.38 2.42
CA ILE A 5 -27.65 2.00 2.50
C ILE A 5 -27.53 0.54 2.06
N SER A 6 -26.73 0.27 1.03
CA SER A 6 -26.41 -1.10 0.59
C SER A 6 -24.96 -1.13 0.11
N LYS A 7 -24.70 -1.53 -1.13
CA LYS A 7 -23.40 -1.36 -1.80
C LYS A 7 -23.07 0.10 -2.09
N ASP A 8 -24.10 0.94 -2.24
CA ASP A 8 -24.06 2.38 -2.42
C ASP A 8 -25.08 3.07 -1.49
N LEU A 9 -25.14 4.40 -1.55
CA LEU A 9 -26.21 5.20 -0.95
C LEU A 9 -27.20 5.54 -2.05
N THR A 10 -28.42 5.01 -1.97
CA THR A 10 -29.53 5.38 -2.85
C THR A 10 -30.37 6.44 -2.16
N LEU A 11 -30.42 7.64 -2.73
CA LEU A 11 -31.18 8.78 -2.21
C LEU A 11 -32.51 8.90 -2.94
N THR A 12 -33.60 8.99 -2.17
CA THR A 12 -34.95 9.31 -2.69
C THR A 12 -35.47 10.59 -2.04
N ASP A 13 -36.44 11.23 -2.70
CA ASP A 13 -37.10 12.45 -2.20
C ASP A 13 -36.08 13.54 -1.81
N THR A 14 -35.06 13.71 -2.65
CA THR A 14 -33.96 14.65 -2.42
C THR A 14 -34.28 15.98 -3.14
N PRO A 15 -34.28 17.13 -2.43
CA PRO A 15 -34.51 18.43 -3.04
C PRO A 15 -33.51 18.74 -4.16
N ALA A 16 -33.97 19.42 -5.21
CA ALA A 16 -33.15 19.71 -6.40
C ALA A 16 -31.84 20.47 -6.07
N ASP A 17 -31.90 21.42 -5.14
CA ASP A 17 -30.72 22.18 -4.69
C ASP A 17 -29.70 21.30 -3.95
N LEU A 18 -30.18 20.36 -3.15
CA LEU A 18 -29.33 19.39 -2.47
C LEU A 18 -28.71 18.40 -3.47
N VAL A 19 -29.49 17.92 -4.46
CA VAL A 19 -28.98 17.08 -5.57
C VAL A 19 -27.85 17.79 -6.31
N LYS A 20 -27.99 19.10 -6.59
CA LYS A 20 -26.94 19.89 -7.26
C LYS A 20 -25.66 19.93 -6.43
N LYS A 21 -25.75 20.27 -5.14
CA LYS A 21 -24.59 20.30 -4.22
C LYS A 21 -23.92 18.93 -4.10
N ILE A 22 -24.70 17.85 -4.01
CA ILE A 22 -24.17 16.49 -3.96
C ILE A 22 -23.39 16.17 -5.24
N LYS A 23 -23.99 16.41 -6.42
CA LYS A 23 -23.32 16.17 -7.72
C LYS A 23 -22.04 16.98 -7.88
N GLU A 24 -22.06 18.24 -7.46
CA GLU A 24 -20.86 19.10 -7.46
C GLU A 24 -19.76 18.52 -6.57
N SER A 25 -20.09 18.14 -5.33
CA SER A 25 -19.12 17.55 -4.42
C SER A 25 -18.56 16.20 -4.90
N LEU A 26 -19.36 15.38 -5.59
CA LEU A 26 -18.97 14.07 -6.13
C LEU A 26 -18.38 14.15 -7.55
N THR A 27 -18.11 15.35 -8.07
CA THR A 27 -17.42 15.56 -9.34
C THR A 27 -15.96 15.88 -9.09
N LEU A 28 -15.06 15.00 -9.51
CA LEU A 28 -13.61 15.15 -9.35
C LEU A 28 -12.97 15.52 -10.68
N MET A 29 -11.91 16.33 -10.65
CA MET A 29 -11.07 16.58 -11.83
C MET A 29 -10.32 15.30 -12.19
N ASN A 30 -10.32 14.90 -13.46
CA ASN A 30 -9.56 13.73 -13.88
C ASN A 30 -8.07 14.08 -14.06
N PRO A 31 -7.14 13.53 -13.26
CA PRO A 31 -5.71 13.82 -13.37
C PRO A 31 -5.12 13.40 -14.72
N GLU A 32 -5.66 12.35 -15.37
CA GLU A 32 -5.23 11.94 -16.70
C GLU A 32 -5.53 13.03 -17.74
N TYR A 33 -6.69 13.68 -17.62
CA TYR A 33 -7.07 14.80 -18.48
C TYR A 33 -6.15 16.00 -18.24
N VAL A 34 -5.91 16.35 -16.97
CA VAL A 34 -5.00 17.45 -16.59
C VAL A 34 -3.60 17.22 -17.14
N ASN A 35 -3.06 16.01 -16.98
CA ASN A 35 -1.76 15.64 -17.51
C ASN A 35 -1.72 15.68 -19.04
N ALA A 36 -2.74 15.14 -19.72
CA ALA A 36 -2.81 15.20 -21.18
C ALA A 36 -2.80 16.64 -21.70
N MET A 37 -3.56 17.54 -21.06
CA MET A 37 -3.58 18.96 -21.40
C MET A 37 -2.24 19.65 -21.12
N LYS A 38 -1.60 19.35 -19.98
CA LYS A 38 -0.28 19.89 -19.61
C LYS A 38 0.80 19.57 -20.64
N TYR A 39 0.75 18.38 -21.24
CA TYR A 39 1.72 17.93 -22.25
C TYR A 39 1.25 18.15 -23.71
N GLY A 40 0.23 18.99 -23.93
CA GLY A 40 -0.26 19.32 -25.28
C GLY A 40 -0.83 18.12 -26.07
N ARG A 41 -1.20 17.03 -25.39
CA ARG A 41 -1.76 15.83 -26.03
C ARG A 41 -3.24 16.04 -26.33
N ARG A 42 -3.72 15.49 -27.44
CA ARG A 42 -5.16 15.48 -27.78
C ARG A 42 -5.93 14.60 -26.78
N ALA A 43 -6.55 15.21 -25.77
CA ALA A 43 -7.33 14.53 -24.72
C ALA A 43 -8.76 14.14 -25.14
N VAL A 44 -9.01 13.89 -26.44
CA VAL A 44 -10.36 13.72 -27.02
C VAL A 44 -11.12 12.53 -26.41
N ARG A 45 -10.40 11.50 -25.94
CA ARG A 45 -11.00 10.28 -25.34
C ARG A 45 -10.90 10.24 -23.81
N ILE A 46 -10.36 11.26 -23.17
CA ILE A 46 -10.18 11.30 -21.71
C ILE A 46 -11.26 12.20 -21.12
N ALA A 47 -12.12 11.65 -20.26
CA ALA A 47 -13.15 12.45 -19.61
C ALA A 47 -12.50 13.52 -18.72
N LYS A 48 -12.96 14.77 -18.82
CA LYS A 48 -12.47 15.88 -17.99
C LYS A 48 -12.74 15.67 -16.50
N TYR A 49 -13.87 15.04 -16.17
CA TYR A 49 -14.31 14.81 -14.80
C TYR A 49 -14.59 13.35 -14.54
N ILE A 50 -14.27 12.91 -13.33
CA ILE A 50 -14.70 11.62 -12.76
C ILE A 50 -15.94 11.92 -11.93
N LYS A 51 -17.07 11.31 -12.31
CA LYS A 51 -18.34 11.47 -11.59
C LYS A 51 -18.54 10.26 -10.70
N MET A 52 -18.57 10.49 -9.39
CA MET A 52 -18.76 9.46 -8.38
C MET A 52 -20.24 9.26 -8.04
N PHE A 53 -21.14 9.53 -8.98
CA PHE A 53 -22.58 9.39 -8.78
C PHE A 53 -23.25 8.91 -10.05
N SER A 54 -24.42 8.29 -9.91
CA SER A 54 -25.29 7.96 -11.04
C SER A 54 -26.75 8.23 -10.70
N GLY A 55 -27.58 8.41 -11.73
CA GLY A 55 -29.02 8.52 -11.57
C GLY A 55 -29.70 7.34 -12.27
N ASP A 56 -30.80 6.85 -11.70
CA ASP A 56 -31.62 5.84 -12.37
C ASP A 56 -32.86 6.43 -13.04
N ARG A 57 -33.61 5.58 -13.75
CA ARG A 57 -34.82 5.98 -14.48
C ARG A 57 -35.95 6.47 -13.56
N SER A 58 -35.92 6.12 -12.29
CA SER A 58 -36.85 6.59 -11.25
C SER A 58 -36.44 7.92 -10.63
N GLY A 59 -35.33 8.52 -11.07
CA GLY A 59 -34.84 9.79 -10.55
C GLY A 59 -34.09 9.66 -9.21
N ARG A 60 -33.81 8.44 -8.75
CA ARG A 60 -33.00 8.22 -7.54
C ARG A 60 -31.54 8.50 -7.83
N LEU A 61 -30.86 9.07 -6.84
CA LEU A 61 -29.43 9.38 -6.94
C LEU A 61 -28.62 8.34 -6.18
N HIS A 62 -27.65 7.74 -6.85
CA HIS A 62 -26.74 6.74 -6.31
C HIS A 62 -25.39 7.39 -6.02
N CYS A 63 -24.92 7.29 -4.78
CA CYS A 63 -23.66 7.87 -4.30
C CYS A 63 -22.78 6.81 -3.63
N PRO A 64 -21.46 7.01 -3.55
CA PRO A 64 -20.55 6.05 -2.94
C PRO A 64 -20.81 5.96 -1.44
N ARG A 65 -20.63 4.78 -0.85
CA ARG A 65 -21.02 4.53 0.54
C ARG A 65 -20.26 5.37 1.57
N GLY A 66 -18.96 5.60 1.33
CA GLY A 66 -18.12 6.44 2.19
C GLY A 66 -18.51 7.91 2.20
N TYR A 67 -19.36 8.37 1.27
CA TYR A 67 -19.86 9.75 1.24
C TYR A 67 -20.88 10.06 2.36
N GLY A 68 -21.31 9.07 3.15
CA GLY A 68 -22.39 9.23 4.12
C GLY A 68 -22.22 10.38 5.13
N VAL A 69 -20.99 10.63 5.60
CA VAL A 69 -20.69 11.72 6.54
C VAL A 69 -20.88 13.09 5.88
N GLU A 70 -20.36 13.26 4.66
CA GLU A 70 -20.49 14.51 3.90
C GLU A 70 -21.94 14.75 3.48
N LEU A 71 -22.64 13.70 3.03
CA LEU A 71 -24.07 13.74 2.75
C LEU A 71 -24.88 14.21 3.96
N HIS A 72 -24.63 13.63 5.14
CA HIS A 72 -25.33 14.00 6.36
C HIS A 72 -25.11 15.48 6.71
N ARG A 73 -23.87 15.97 6.58
CA ARG A 73 -23.53 17.37 6.80
C ARG A 73 -24.26 18.30 5.82
N LEU A 74 -24.31 17.95 4.55
CA LEU A 74 -24.97 18.77 3.52
C LEU A 74 -26.48 18.81 3.69
N ALA A 75 -27.12 17.68 3.98
CA ALA A 75 -28.56 17.62 4.24
C ALA A 75 -28.92 18.44 5.49
N LYS A 76 -28.16 18.29 6.59
CA LYS A 76 -28.34 19.12 7.80
C LYS A 76 -28.19 20.61 7.52
N ALA A 77 -27.18 21.00 6.73
CA ALA A 77 -26.98 22.40 6.33
C ALA A 77 -28.11 22.93 5.42
N ALA A 78 -28.82 22.05 4.73
CA ALA A 78 -30.00 22.37 3.93
C ALA A 78 -31.31 22.34 4.74
N GLY A 79 -31.27 22.00 6.03
CA GLY A 79 -32.48 21.84 6.85
C GLY A 79 -33.27 20.56 6.54
N GLU A 80 -32.67 19.60 5.86
CA GLU A 80 -33.31 18.35 5.45
C GLU A 80 -33.13 17.25 6.49
N GLU A 81 -34.24 16.69 6.96
CA GLU A 81 -34.22 15.49 7.80
C GLU A 81 -33.93 14.24 6.96
N ILE A 82 -33.09 13.37 7.53
CA ILE A 82 -32.65 12.13 6.89
C ILE A 82 -33.21 10.94 7.65
N THR A 83 -33.91 10.07 6.92
CA THR A 83 -34.24 8.73 7.39
C THR A 83 -33.30 7.73 6.72
N TYR A 84 -32.73 6.82 7.50
CA TYR A 84 -31.82 5.78 7.00
C TYR A 84 -32.51 4.41 7.00
N GLU A 85 -32.39 3.69 5.90
CA GLU A 85 -32.77 2.28 5.79
C GLU A 85 -31.51 1.47 5.47
N ASP A 86 -31.07 0.66 6.43
CA ASP A 86 -29.83 -0.12 6.29
C ASP A 86 -30.13 -1.50 5.71
N ASN A 87 -29.84 -1.65 4.42
CA ASN A 87 -29.98 -2.87 3.64
C ASN A 87 -28.62 -3.51 3.35
N ARG A 88 -27.61 -3.23 4.19
CA ARG A 88 -26.31 -3.89 4.08
C ARG A 88 -26.38 -5.32 4.57
N ARG A 89 -25.61 -6.18 3.92
CA ARG A 89 -25.59 -7.62 4.17
C ARG A 89 -24.88 -7.95 5.47
N GLU A 90 -25.61 -8.64 6.33
CA GLU A 90 -25.09 -9.47 7.41
C GLU A 90 -25.39 -10.93 7.07
N LEU A 91 -24.46 -11.81 7.43
CA LEU A 91 -24.57 -13.25 7.26
C LEU A 91 -24.53 -13.92 8.63
N ASP A 92 -24.80 -15.22 8.65
CA ASP A 92 -24.71 -16.03 9.86
C ASP A 92 -23.34 -15.86 10.53
N PRO A 93 -23.31 -15.67 11.86
CA PRO A 93 -22.07 -15.43 12.57
C PRO A 93 -21.05 -16.56 12.39
N VAL A 94 -19.79 -16.20 12.21
CA VAL A 94 -18.65 -17.13 12.17
C VAL A 94 -17.73 -16.84 13.34
N GLU A 95 -17.47 -17.86 14.16
CA GLU A 95 -16.54 -17.74 15.28
C GLU A 95 -15.10 -17.84 14.78
N PHE A 96 -14.36 -16.73 14.89
CA PHE A 96 -12.91 -16.72 14.76
C PHE A 96 -12.29 -16.48 16.14
N SER A 97 -11.37 -17.35 16.56
CA SER A 97 -10.67 -17.21 17.84
C SER A 97 -9.34 -16.51 17.63
N PHE A 98 -9.27 -15.21 17.98
CA PHE A 98 -8.03 -14.47 17.86
C PHE A 98 -7.05 -14.81 19.00
N SER A 99 -5.83 -15.21 18.64
CA SER A 99 -4.73 -15.51 19.56
C SER A 99 -3.55 -14.57 19.32
N GLY A 100 -3.44 -13.52 20.12
CA GLY A 100 -2.33 -12.58 20.08
C GLY A 100 -2.41 -11.55 21.20
N GLU A 101 -1.26 -10.98 21.57
CA GLU A 101 -1.19 -9.89 22.53
C GLU A 101 -1.25 -8.54 21.81
N PHE A 102 -2.00 -7.61 22.38
CA PHE A 102 -2.15 -6.28 21.82
C PHE A 102 -1.23 -5.29 22.52
N ARG A 103 -0.62 -4.42 21.72
CA ARG A 103 0.00 -3.18 22.22
C ARG A 103 -1.08 -2.14 22.50
N PRO A 104 -0.86 -1.17 23.41
CA PRO A 104 -1.88 -0.17 23.77
C PRO A 104 -2.47 0.59 22.57
N TYR A 105 -1.63 0.98 21.60
CA TYR A 105 -2.10 1.67 20.40
C TYR A 105 -2.98 0.78 19.48
N GLN A 106 -2.79 -0.54 19.53
CA GLN A 106 -3.62 -1.48 18.77
C GLN A 106 -5.01 -1.61 19.38
N LEU A 107 -5.10 -1.61 20.72
CA LEU A 107 -6.38 -1.58 21.43
C LEU A 107 -7.18 -0.30 21.11
N ALA A 108 -6.52 0.86 21.10
CA ALA A 108 -7.17 2.12 20.73
C ALA A 108 -7.73 2.09 19.29
N ALA A 109 -7.00 1.46 18.37
CA ALA A 109 -7.46 1.27 16.99
C ALA A 109 -8.70 0.35 16.93
N LEU A 110 -8.68 -0.77 17.66
CA LEU A 110 -9.82 -1.69 17.73
C LEU A 110 -11.06 -1.03 18.35
N GLU A 111 -10.91 -0.26 19.44
CA GLU A 111 -12.02 0.48 20.05
C GLU A 111 -12.64 1.52 19.08
N SER A 112 -11.80 2.16 18.26
CA SER A 112 -12.29 3.11 17.24
C SER A 112 -13.11 2.40 16.15
N PHE A 113 -12.70 1.19 15.78
CA PHE A 113 -13.33 0.38 14.74
C PHE A 113 -14.53 -0.45 15.20
N SER A 114 -14.65 -0.76 16.48
CA SER A 114 -15.84 -1.45 17.04
C SER A 114 -17.10 -0.60 16.87
N ARG A 115 -16.95 0.74 16.92
CA ARG A 115 -18.02 1.73 16.73
C ARG A 115 -18.27 2.07 15.26
N SER A 116 -17.43 1.60 14.34
CA SER A 116 -17.45 2.00 12.93
C SER A 116 -17.63 0.79 12.03
N SER A 117 -18.73 0.72 11.27
CA SER A 117 -18.91 -0.35 10.29
C SER A 117 -18.03 -0.17 9.04
N GLN A 118 -17.52 1.03 8.81
CA GLN A 118 -16.79 1.37 7.60
C GLN A 118 -15.70 2.41 7.89
N GLY A 119 -14.52 2.26 7.29
CA GLY A 119 -13.46 3.26 7.37
C GLY A 119 -12.06 2.75 7.05
N ILE A 120 -11.08 3.66 7.17
CA ILE A 120 -9.66 3.37 6.91
C ILE A 120 -8.86 3.37 8.21
N LEU A 121 -8.06 2.32 8.41
CA LEU A 121 -7.03 2.24 9.43
C LEU A 121 -5.70 2.67 8.83
N GLU A 122 -5.23 3.84 9.23
CA GLU A 122 -3.93 4.34 8.83
C GLU A 122 -2.88 3.93 9.85
N ALA A 123 -1.95 3.07 9.46
CA ALA A 123 -0.85 2.68 10.33
C ALA A 123 0.39 2.31 9.52
N GLY A 124 1.56 2.71 10.02
CA GLY A 124 2.85 2.44 9.39
C GLY A 124 3.17 0.95 9.18
N THR A 125 4.25 0.68 8.46
CA THR A 125 4.91 -0.62 8.47
C THR A 125 5.36 -0.94 9.90
N GLY A 126 5.27 -2.22 10.32
CA GLY A 126 5.61 -2.63 11.69
C GLY A 126 4.52 -2.40 12.75
N ALA A 127 3.51 -1.57 12.50
CA ALA A 127 2.43 -1.30 13.46
C ALA A 127 1.51 -2.52 13.76
N GLY A 128 1.60 -3.59 12.97
CA GLY A 128 0.72 -4.75 13.12
C GLY A 128 -0.68 -4.56 12.50
N LYS A 129 -0.77 -3.88 11.35
CA LYS A 129 -2.02 -3.71 10.59
C LYS A 129 -2.81 -5.00 10.40
N THR A 130 -2.14 -6.04 9.93
CA THR A 130 -2.74 -7.36 9.72
C THR A 130 -3.28 -7.94 11.03
N VAL A 131 -2.55 -7.78 12.13
CA VAL A 131 -2.96 -8.27 13.46
C VAL A 131 -4.24 -7.56 13.93
N MET A 132 -4.27 -6.22 13.84
CA MET A 132 -5.46 -5.42 14.15
C MET A 132 -6.65 -5.79 13.27
N ALA A 133 -6.43 -6.03 11.98
CA ALA A 133 -7.48 -6.42 11.07
C ALA A 133 -8.04 -7.83 11.37
N LEU A 134 -7.19 -8.81 11.70
CA LEU A 134 -7.61 -10.15 12.10
C LEU A 134 -8.40 -10.13 13.41
N ALA A 135 -7.98 -9.33 14.39
CA ALA A 135 -8.72 -9.12 15.63
C ALA A 135 -10.10 -8.49 15.37
N LEU A 136 -10.18 -7.50 14.48
CA LEU A 136 -11.44 -6.87 14.09
C LEU A 136 -12.37 -7.85 13.34
N ILE A 137 -11.83 -8.73 12.52
CA ILE A 137 -12.59 -9.80 11.84
C ILE A 137 -13.20 -10.75 12.88
N ALA A 138 -12.42 -11.14 13.88
CA ALA A 138 -12.89 -11.98 14.98
C ALA A 138 -13.98 -11.32 15.82
N GLU A 139 -13.85 -10.02 16.11
CA GLU A 139 -14.87 -9.26 16.84
C GLU A 139 -16.20 -9.17 16.06
N ARG A 140 -16.12 -8.96 14.74
CA ARG A 140 -17.31 -8.76 13.89
C ARG A 140 -18.06 -10.05 13.58
N LYS A 141 -17.41 -11.21 13.68
CA LYS A 141 -18.02 -12.54 13.46
C LYS A 141 -18.76 -12.65 12.13
N GLN A 142 -18.24 -12.05 11.07
CA GLN A 142 -18.82 -12.14 9.72
C GLN A 142 -17.87 -12.89 8.80
N PRO A 143 -18.37 -13.71 7.86
CA PRO A 143 -17.54 -14.22 6.78
C PRO A 143 -16.81 -13.06 6.11
N CYS A 144 -15.49 -13.17 6.02
CA CYS A 144 -14.60 -12.10 5.63
C CYS A 144 -13.84 -12.39 4.33
N LEU A 145 -13.84 -11.42 3.42
CA LEU A 145 -12.97 -11.40 2.25
C LEU A 145 -11.87 -10.35 2.41
N VAL A 146 -10.62 -10.79 2.40
CA VAL A 146 -9.46 -9.90 2.35
C VAL A 146 -9.01 -9.73 0.90
N LEU A 147 -9.07 -8.50 0.40
CA LEU A 147 -8.63 -8.11 -0.94
C LEU A 147 -7.19 -7.57 -0.89
N VAL A 148 -6.31 -8.17 -1.68
CA VAL A 148 -4.88 -7.81 -1.77
C VAL A 148 -4.46 -7.56 -3.23
N HIS A 149 -3.31 -6.90 -3.45
CA HIS A 149 -2.84 -6.56 -4.81
C HIS A 149 -1.93 -7.61 -5.43
N THR A 150 -1.21 -8.38 -4.61
CA THR A 150 -0.18 -9.31 -5.08
C THR A 150 -0.39 -10.72 -4.51
N LYS A 151 0.26 -11.71 -5.13
CA LYS A 151 0.20 -13.11 -4.67
C LYS A 151 0.93 -13.31 -3.35
N GLU A 152 2.00 -12.55 -3.12
CA GLU A 152 2.81 -12.61 -1.91
C GLU A 152 2.03 -12.10 -0.70
N LEU A 153 1.31 -11.00 -0.86
CA LEU A 153 0.38 -10.53 0.17
C LEU A 153 -0.72 -11.56 0.44
N LEU A 154 -1.23 -12.24 -0.60
CA LEU A 154 -2.23 -13.28 -0.42
C LEU A 154 -1.71 -14.39 0.50
N LEU A 155 -0.53 -14.93 0.20
CA LEU A 155 0.09 -15.99 0.99
C LEU A 155 0.40 -15.51 2.42
N GLN A 156 0.95 -14.31 2.57
CA GLN A 156 1.21 -13.72 3.89
C GLN A 156 -0.07 -13.62 4.73
N TRP A 157 -1.20 -13.23 4.13
CA TRP A 157 -2.48 -13.18 4.84
C TRP A 157 -3.02 -14.56 5.21
N VAL A 158 -2.82 -15.58 4.35
CA VAL A 158 -3.16 -16.98 4.66
C VAL A 158 -2.37 -17.45 5.89
N ASP A 159 -1.05 -17.24 5.91
CA ASP A 159 -0.19 -17.65 7.03
C ASP A 159 -0.57 -16.93 8.33
N ARG A 160 -0.89 -15.63 8.25
CA ARG A 160 -1.31 -14.85 9.42
C ARG A 160 -2.69 -15.26 9.92
N ALA A 161 -3.61 -15.61 9.04
CA ALA A 161 -4.91 -16.15 9.44
C ALA A 161 -4.75 -17.48 10.17
N GLN A 162 -3.90 -18.38 9.66
CA GLN A 162 -3.58 -19.63 10.34
C GLN A 162 -2.92 -19.37 11.72
N GLN A 163 -1.98 -18.43 11.78
CA GLN A 163 -1.25 -18.10 13.01
C GLN A 163 -2.14 -17.48 14.09
N PHE A 164 -2.95 -16.48 13.73
CA PHE A 164 -3.67 -15.65 14.69
C PHE A 164 -5.14 -16.03 14.86
N LEU A 165 -5.75 -16.73 13.90
CA LEU A 165 -7.15 -17.17 13.99
C LEU A 165 -7.30 -18.70 14.02
N GLY A 166 -6.24 -19.45 13.73
CA GLY A 166 -6.28 -20.91 13.67
C GLY A 166 -7.10 -21.48 12.50
N VAL A 167 -7.38 -20.68 11.46
CA VAL A 167 -8.25 -21.07 10.35
C VAL A 167 -7.48 -21.33 9.06
N GLU A 168 -7.94 -22.33 8.30
CA GLU A 168 -7.51 -22.54 6.92
C GLU A 168 -8.24 -21.55 6.00
N ALA A 169 -7.49 -20.58 5.47
CA ALA A 169 -8.06 -19.55 4.62
C ALA A 169 -8.38 -20.06 3.20
N GLY A 170 -9.57 -19.71 2.70
CA GLY A 170 -9.92 -19.81 1.29
C GLY A 170 -9.02 -18.92 0.44
N GLN A 171 -8.77 -19.32 -0.81
CA GLN A 171 -7.87 -18.61 -1.72
C GLN A 171 -8.55 -18.39 -3.08
N VAL A 172 -8.64 -17.14 -3.50
CA VAL A 172 -9.17 -16.73 -4.81
C VAL A 172 -8.11 -15.92 -5.56
N GLY A 173 -7.29 -16.63 -6.32
CA GLY A 173 -6.06 -16.11 -6.89
C GLY A 173 -4.98 -17.19 -6.91
N ASN A 174 -3.85 -16.91 -7.55
CA ASN A 174 -2.74 -17.85 -7.67
C ASN A 174 -3.14 -19.24 -8.24
N GLY A 175 -4.05 -19.26 -9.21
CA GLY A 175 -4.56 -20.51 -9.81
C GLY A 175 -5.60 -21.27 -8.97
N LYS A 176 -5.93 -20.78 -7.76
CA LYS A 176 -6.95 -21.37 -6.88
C LYS A 176 -8.24 -20.58 -6.90
N PHE A 177 -9.36 -21.28 -6.71
CA PHE A 177 -10.68 -20.71 -6.48
C PHE A 177 -11.39 -21.55 -5.43
N ASN A 178 -11.11 -21.26 -4.16
CA ASN A 178 -11.72 -21.91 -3.00
C ASN A 178 -12.26 -20.83 -2.06
N ILE A 179 -13.56 -20.83 -1.83
CA ILE A 179 -14.23 -19.88 -0.93
C ILE A 179 -14.44 -20.57 0.42
N GLN A 180 -14.02 -19.91 1.49
CA GLN A 180 -14.19 -20.31 2.89
C GLN A 180 -14.69 -19.11 3.70
N PRO A 181 -15.17 -19.29 4.95
CA PRO A 181 -15.61 -18.19 5.80
C PRO A 181 -14.58 -17.08 5.96
N PHE A 182 -13.29 -17.42 6.01
CA PHE A 182 -12.19 -16.48 5.83
C PHE A 182 -11.55 -16.75 4.46
N THR A 183 -11.60 -15.79 3.54
CA THR A 183 -11.02 -15.92 2.20
C THR A 183 -10.10 -14.76 1.89
N VAL A 184 -8.96 -15.04 1.25
CA VAL A 184 -8.05 -14.03 0.72
C VAL A 184 -8.07 -14.08 -0.81
N ALA A 185 -8.20 -12.92 -1.45
CA ALA A 185 -8.28 -12.82 -2.90
C ALA A 185 -7.41 -11.70 -3.46
N THR A 186 -6.80 -11.94 -4.62
CA THR A 186 -6.20 -10.83 -5.38
C THR A 186 -7.31 -10.03 -6.05
N ILE A 187 -7.24 -8.70 -5.99
CA ILE A 187 -8.27 -7.80 -6.55
C ILE A 187 -8.55 -8.11 -8.03
N GLN A 188 -7.52 -8.42 -8.81
CA GLN A 188 -7.66 -8.77 -10.23
C GLN A 188 -8.48 -10.05 -10.44
N THR A 189 -8.28 -11.08 -9.60
CA THR A 189 -9.01 -12.34 -9.72
C THR A 189 -10.43 -12.19 -9.17
N ALA A 190 -10.59 -11.46 -8.07
CA ALA A 190 -11.89 -11.14 -7.48
C ALA A 190 -12.80 -10.41 -8.48
N ARG A 191 -12.26 -9.44 -9.24
CA ARG A 191 -12.99 -8.71 -10.30
C ARG A 191 -13.68 -9.64 -11.29
N ASN A 192 -13.02 -10.73 -11.69
CA ASN A 192 -13.54 -11.67 -12.68
C ASN A 192 -14.52 -12.70 -12.09
N ARG A 193 -14.81 -12.63 -10.79
CA ARG A 193 -15.60 -13.61 -10.03
C ARG A 193 -16.56 -12.95 -9.04
N LEU A 194 -16.90 -11.68 -9.26
CA LEU A 194 -17.77 -10.91 -8.36
C LEU A 194 -19.14 -11.57 -8.15
N ASP A 195 -19.69 -12.18 -9.20
CA ASP A 195 -20.94 -12.94 -9.18
C ASP A 195 -20.99 -14.02 -8.09
N LYS A 196 -19.83 -14.63 -7.77
CA LYS A 196 -19.69 -15.67 -6.75
C LYS A 196 -19.29 -15.13 -5.38
N LEU A 197 -18.66 -13.96 -5.34
CA LEU A 197 -18.07 -13.40 -4.10
C LEU A 197 -19.02 -12.46 -3.38
N VAL A 198 -19.81 -11.65 -4.11
CA VAL A 198 -20.59 -10.54 -3.52
C VAL A 198 -21.54 -11.01 -2.43
N HIS A 199 -22.13 -12.19 -2.58
CA HIS A 199 -23.11 -12.71 -1.63
C HIS A 199 -22.53 -13.53 -0.48
N ALA A 200 -21.23 -13.84 -0.52
CA ALA A 200 -20.59 -14.79 0.41
C ALA A 200 -19.98 -14.14 1.66
N PHE A 201 -19.88 -12.80 1.71
CA PHE A 201 -19.14 -12.10 2.76
C PHE A 201 -19.94 -10.94 3.36
N GLY A 202 -19.91 -10.83 4.70
CA GLY A 202 -20.46 -9.71 5.47
C GLY A 202 -19.42 -8.67 5.86
N HIS A 203 -18.13 -8.99 5.67
CA HIS A 203 -17.00 -8.08 5.91
C HIS A 203 -15.99 -8.15 4.77
N ILE A 204 -15.64 -7.00 4.20
CA ILE A 204 -14.52 -6.88 3.25
C ILE A 204 -13.41 -6.07 3.88
N VAL A 205 -12.18 -6.59 3.78
CA VAL A 205 -10.95 -5.87 4.13
C VAL A 205 -10.19 -5.60 2.84
N VAL A 206 -9.73 -4.37 2.63
CA VAL A 206 -8.87 -4.02 1.49
C VAL A 206 -7.51 -3.61 2.00
N ASP A 207 -6.53 -4.48 1.79
CA ASP A 207 -5.15 -4.21 2.17
C ASP A 207 -4.49 -3.26 1.17
N GLU A 208 -3.58 -2.42 1.66
CA GLU A 208 -2.87 -1.40 0.87
C GLU A 208 -3.81 -0.61 -0.07
N CYS A 209 -4.93 -0.11 0.46
CA CYS A 209 -6.01 0.45 -0.35
C CYS A 209 -5.61 1.66 -1.21
N HIS A 210 -4.46 2.29 -0.93
CA HIS A 210 -3.86 3.36 -1.76
C HIS A 210 -3.32 2.90 -3.12
N ARG A 211 -3.12 1.60 -3.32
CA ARG A 211 -2.44 1.07 -4.52
C ARG A 211 -3.32 0.78 -5.71
N ALA A 212 -4.54 0.29 -5.49
CA ALA A 212 -5.34 -0.20 -6.61
C ALA A 212 -5.68 0.95 -7.57
N PRO A 213 -5.61 0.75 -8.90
CA PRO A 213 -6.11 1.74 -9.85
C PRO A 213 -7.54 2.12 -9.47
N ALA A 214 -7.85 3.42 -9.50
CA ALA A 214 -9.13 3.93 -9.02
C ALA A 214 -10.32 3.20 -9.66
N SER A 215 -10.25 2.89 -10.95
CA SER A 215 -11.28 2.14 -11.67
C SER A 215 -11.44 0.71 -11.16
N THR A 216 -10.35 -0.06 -11.03
CA THR A 216 -10.42 -1.45 -10.58
C THR A 216 -10.85 -1.55 -9.11
N PHE A 217 -10.37 -0.65 -8.27
CA PHE A 217 -10.76 -0.55 -6.89
C PHE A 217 -12.27 -0.27 -6.75
N GLN A 218 -12.77 0.72 -7.50
CA GLN A 218 -14.20 1.04 -7.52
C GLN A 218 -15.03 -0.15 -8.05
N ASP A 219 -14.64 -0.73 -9.18
CA ASP A 219 -15.38 -1.84 -9.82
C ASP A 219 -15.58 -3.02 -8.85
N VAL A 220 -14.55 -3.32 -8.05
CA VAL A 220 -14.58 -4.45 -7.11
C VAL A 220 -15.27 -4.07 -5.81
N VAL A 221 -14.79 -3.04 -5.11
CA VAL A 221 -15.24 -2.74 -3.74
C VAL A 221 -16.69 -2.26 -3.73
N THR A 222 -17.13 -1.48 -4.72
CA THR A 222 -18.51 -0.97 -4.78
C THR A 222 -19.53 -2.04 -5.24
N SER A 223 -19.08 -3.24 -5.58
CA SER A 223 -19.98 -4.36 -5.89
C SER A 223 -20.51 -5.07 -4.64
N PHE A 224 -19.87 -4.91 -3.48
CA PHE A 224 -20.25 -5.59 -2.24
C PHE A 224 -21.25 -4.77 -1.43
N ASP A 225 -22.35 -5.41 -1.02
CA ASP A 225 -23.35 -4.88 -0.09
C ASP A 225 -23.02 -5.21 1.38
N ALA A 226 -21.87 -5.83 1.67
CA ALA A 226 -21.39 -6.20 2.99
C ALA A 226 -21.48 -5.06 4.02
N LYS A 227 -22.00 -5.35 5.23
CA LYS A 227 -22.11 -4.37 6.33
C LYS A 227 -20.78 -3.71 6.65
N TYR A 228 -19.72 -4.52 6.67
CA TYR A 228 -18.41 -4.07 7.11
C TYR A 228 -17.44 -3.86 5.95
N LEU A 229 -16.83 -2.67 5.86
CA LEU A 229 -15.74 -2.36 4.92
C LEU A 229 -14.55 -1.74 5.67
N THR A 230 -13.39 -2.38 5.63
CA THR A 230 -12.18 -1.87 6.29
C THR A 230 -11.07 -1.65 5.27
N GLY A 231 -10.55 -0.44 5.16
CA GLY A 231 -9.31 -0.14 4.44
C GLY A 231 -8.10 -0.21 5.34
N LEU A 232 -7.01 -0.80 4.87
CA LEU A 232 -5.71 -0.75 5.55
C LEU A 232 -4.73 0.00 4.66
N SER A 233 -4.03 0.99 5.22
CA SER A 233 -2.98 1.71 4.48
C SER A 233 -1.94 2.28 5.43
N ALA A 234 -0.70 2.38 4.97
CA ALA A 234 0.33 3.19 5.63
C ALA A 234 0.26 4.67 5.24
N THR A 235 -0.31 4.97 4.08
CA THR A 235 -0.41 6.30 3.51
C THR A 235 -1.69 6.36 2.68
N PRO A 236 -2.84 6.79 3.24
CA PRO A 236 -4.09 6.85 2.48
C PRO A 236 -4.05 7.89 1.34
N TYR A 237 -2.99 8.68 1.26
CA TYR A 237 -2.75 9.66 0.20
C TYR A 237 -2.10 9.04 -1.04
N ARG A 238 -2.60 9.42 -2.22
CA ARG A 238 -2.05 9.00 -3.51
C ARG A 238 -1.34 10.17 -4.19
N ASN A 239 -0.26 9.86 -4.90
CA ASN A 239 0.50 10.86 -5.66
C ASN A 239 -0.26 11.40 -6.89
N ASP A 240 -1.32 10.71 -7.33
CA ASP A 240 -2.16 11.11 -8.46
C ASP A 240 -3.33 12.03 -8.06
N GLY A 241 -3.50 12.34 -6.77
CA GLY A 241 -4.58 13.18 -6.25
C GLY A 241 -5.97 12.50 -6.26
N LEU A 242 -6.01 11.18 -6.43
CA LEU A 242 -7.25 10.39 -6.39
C LEU A 242 -7.51 9.73 -5.03
N ASP A 243 -6.82 10.16 -3.98
CA ASP A 243 -7.04 9.68 -2.59
C ASP A 243 -8.48 9.86 -2.15
N ARG A 244 -9.14 10.95 -2.58
CA ARG A 244 -10.57 11.17 -2.31
C ARG A 244 -11.47 10.03 -2.77
N ILE A 245 -11.11 9.32 -3.84
CA ILE A 245 -11.88 8.15 -4.30
C ILE A 245 -11.87 7.04 -3.24
N ILE A 246 -10.74 6.85 -2.55
CA ILE A 246 -10.61 5.84 -1.50
C ILE A 246 -11.56 6.17 -0.37
N ASN A 247 -11.56 7.43 0.11
CA ASN A 247 -12.45 7.85 1.20
C ASN A 247 -13.93 7.79 0.79
N LEU A 248 -14.26 8.17 -0.44
CA LEU A 248 -15.64 8.07 -0.95
C LEU A 248 -16.10 6.60 -1.02
N THR A 249 -15.21 5.65 -1.26
CA THR A 249 -15.57 4.22 -1.33
C THR A 249 -15.54 3.54 0.04
N LEU A 250 -14.45 3.70 0.82
CA LEU A 250 -14.19 3.01 2.08
C LEU A 250 -14.51 3.81 3.33
N GLY A 251 -14.89 5.08 3.22
CA GLY A 251 -15.10 5.99 4.35
C GLY A 251 -13.82 6.71 4.77
N ASP A 252 -13.97 7.65 5.70
CA ASP A 252 -12.86 8.44 6.24
C ASP A 252 -11.89 7.59 7.08
N VAL A 253 -10.74 8.18 7.41
CA VAL A 253 -9.78 7.58 8.35
C VAL A 253 -10.43 7.55 9.74
N VAL A 254 -10.72 6.34 10.23
CA VAL A 254 -11.33 6.11 11.54
C VAL A 254 -10.28 6.16 12.64
N HIS A 255 -9.07 5.67 12.34
CA HIS A 255 -7.96 5.70 13.30
C HIS A 255 -6.62 5.83 12.57
N ARG A 256 -5.75 6.66 13.12
CA ARG A 256 -4.36 6.83 12.69
C ARG A 256 -3.45 6.42 13.85
N VAL A 257 -2.62 5.40 13.62
CA VAL A 257 -1.57 5.02 14.57
C VAL A 257 -0.43 6.02 14.45
N ASP A 258 -0.12 6.68 15.56
CA ASP A 258 0.96 7.65 15.65
C ASP A 258 2.33 6.96 15.44
N PRO A 259 3.13 7.39 14.44
CA PRO A 259 4.49 6.89 14.26
C PRO A 259 5.38 7.05 15.50
N ASP A 260 5.20 8.10 16.30
CA ASP A 260 6.03 8.36 17.47
C ASP A 260 5.77 7.32 18.57
N LEU A 261 4.51 6.92 18.77
CA LEU A 261 4.16 5.81 19.68
C LEU A 261 4.80 4.48 19.25
N LEU A 262 4.97 4.24 17.94
CA LEU A 262 5.65 3.04 17.46
C LEU A 262 7.14 3.05 17.84
N ARG A 263 7.77 4.22 17.87
CA ARG A 263 9.18 4.39 18.26
C ARG A 263 9.34 4.26 19.77
N ASP A 264 8.52 4.97 20.54
CA ASP A 264 8.59 4.99 22.01
C ASP A 264 8.34 3.60 22.62
N THR A 265 7.48 2.79 21.98
CA THR A 265 7.21 1.41 22.41
C THR A 265 8.21 0.39 21.87
N GLY A 266 9.23 0.82 21.13
CA GLY A 266 10.20 -0.07 20.47
C GLY A 266 9.58 -0.97 19.39
N ALA A 267 8.40 -0.63 18.86
CA ALA A 267 7.76 -1.34 17.75
C ALA A 267 8.54 -1.22 16.45
N ILE A 268 9.22 -0.09 16.27
CA ILE A 268 10.09 0.21 15.14
C ILE A 268 11.39 0.82 15.65
N LEU A 269 12.50 0.46 15.00
CA LEU A 269 13.80 1.04 15.23
C LEU A 269 13.97 2.32 14.38
N LYS A 270 14.93 3.17 14.75
CA LYS A 270 15.33 4.36 13.97
C LYS A 270 16.56 4.04 13.12
N PRO A 271 16.57 4.33 11.80
CA PRO A 271 17.74 4.10 10.99
C PRO A 271 18.79 5.20 11.21
N GLU A 272 20.06 4.82 11.24
CA GLU A 272 21.18 5.74 11.01
C GLU A 272 21.25 6.00 9.50
N VAL A 273 21.08 7.26 9.09
CA VAL A 273 21.14 7.67 7.68
C VAL A 273 22.57 8.07 7.34
N VAL A 274 23.14 7.41 6.34
CA VAL A 274 24.48 7.66 5.81
C VAL A 274 24.34 8.19 4.39
N THR A 275 24.60 9.47 4.20
CA THR A 275 24.58 10.11 2.89
C THR A 275 25.96 10.01 2.24
N VAL A 276 26.00 9.49 1.02
CA VAL A 276 27.24 9.30 0.26
C VAL A 276 27.16 10.09 -1.04
N GLU A 277 27.99 11.12 -1.16
CA GLU A 277 28.11 11.88 -2.41
C GLU A 277 28.86 11.06 -3.47
N THR A 278 28.32 11.05 -4.68
CA THR A 278 28.94 10.38 -5.82
C THR A 278 29.60 11.39 -6.74
N GLU A 279 30.60 10.93 -7.49
CA GLU A 279 31.24 11.73 -8.54
C GLU A 279 30.48 11.68 -9.88
N PHE A 280 29.32 11.01 -9.92
CA PHE A 280 28.54 10.81 -11.16
C PHE A 280 28.17 12.14 -11.80
N SER A 281 28.30 12.20 -13.12
CA SER A 281 27.90 13.33 -13.92
C SER A 281 27.24 12.84 -15.20
N PHE A 282 26.33 13.65 -15.76
CA PHE A 282 25.64 13.35 -17.00
C PHE A 282 25.84 14.50 -17.98
N ALA A 283 26.43 14.21 -19.14
CA ALA A 283 26.78 15.23 -20.13
C ALA A 283 25.55 15.76 -20.93
N GLY A 284 24.44 15.02 -20.93
CA GLY A 284 23.21 15.39 -21.63
C GLY A 284 22.26 16.25 -20.79
N ASP A 285 21.09 16.56 -21.36
CA ASP A 285 20.02 17.26 -20.63
C ASP A 285 19.25 16.25 -19.77
N ALA A 286 19.69 16.08 -18.53
CA ALA A 286 19.10 15.15 -17.57
C ALA A 286 17.58 15.31 -17.36
N SER A 287 17.02 16.51 -17.60
CA SER A 287 15.58 16.76 -17.43
C SER A 287 14.78 16.17 -18.59
N ASN A 288 15.27 16.35 -19.81
CA ASN A 288 14.61 15.88 -21.03
C ASN A 288 15.00 14.43 -21.40
N GLU A 289 16.18 13.99 -20.99
CA GLU A 289 16.77 12.69 -21.30
C GLU A 289 16.81 11.78 -20.06
N TYR A 290 15.84 11.95 -19.16
CA TYR A 290 15.76 11.19 -17.90
C TYR A 290 15.95 9.67 -18.07
N PRO A 291 15.36 9.00 -19.10
CA PRO A 291 15.62 7.59 -19.33
C PRO A 291 17.07 7.27 -19.69
N LEU A 292 17.76 8.11 -20.46
CA LEU A 292 19.18 7.90 -20.78
C LEU A 292 20.06 8.18 -19.55
N MET A 293 19.77 9.25 -18.81
CA MET A 293 20.47 9.56 -17.56
C MET A 293 20.36 8.41 -16.57
N MET A 294 19.18 7.81 -16.40
CA MET A 294 19.02 6.64 -15.53
C MET A 294 19.71 5.36 -16.05
N THR A 295 19.95 5.24 -17.36
CA THR A 295 20.85 4.19 -17.91
C THR A 295 22.29 4.48 -17.50
N ALA A 296 22.75 5.72 -17.69
CA ALA A 296 24.11 6.12 -17.35
C ALA A 296 24.40 5.94 -15.85
N VAL A 297 23.45 6.28 -14.96
CA VAL A 297 23.58 6.00 -13.51
C VAL A 297 23.81 4.52 -13.21
N ALA A 298 23.13 3.62 -13.95
CA ALA A 298 23.25 2.18 -13.76
C ALA A 298 24.58 1.61 -14.26
N GLU A 299 25.15 2.23 -15.29
CA GLU A 299 26.39 1.78 -15.97
C GLU A 299 27.65 2.49 -15.44
N ASP A 300 27.50 3.53 -14.61
CA ASP A 300 28.64 4.28 -14.08
C ASP A 300 29.47 3.43 -13.11
N ARG A 301 30.64 2.98 -13.60
CA ARG A 301 31.56 2.12 -12.85
C ARG A 301 32.10 2.80 -11.59
N GLY A 302 32.38 4.10 -11.63
CA GLY A 302 32.92 4.82 -10.46
C GLY A 302 31.92 4.82 -9.30
N ARG A 303 30.66 5.13 -9.60
CA ARG A 303 29.53 5.08 -8.68
C ARG A 303 29.25 3.68 -8.19
N ASN A 304 29.25 2.67 -9.07
CA ASN A 304 28.99 1.30 -8.67
C ASN A 304 30.11 0.72 -7.79
N ASN A 305 31.37 1.06 -8.05
CA ASN A 305 32.49 0.70 -7.19
C ASN A 305 32.40 1.36 -5.80
N LEU A 306 31.96 2.63 -5.74
CA LEU A 306 31.70 3.30 -4.47
C LEU A 306 30.61 2.60 -3.66
N ILE A 307 29.50 2.21 -4.31
CA ILE A 307 28.42 1.44 -3.68
C ILE A 307 28.96 0.11 -3.15
N ALA A 308 29.69 -0.64 -3.98
CA ALA A 308 30.24 -1.93 -3.59
C ALA A 308 31.22 -1.83 -2.40
N GLY A 309 32.06 -0.79 -2.38
CA GLY A 309 32.94 -0.50 -1.24
C GLY A 309 32.18 -0.23 0.06
N CYS A 310 31.08 0.52 0.01
CA CYS A 310 30.21 0.72 1.17
C CYS A 310 29.54 -0.58 1.63
N VAL A 311 29.12 -1.44 0.70
CA VAL A 311 28.51 -2.76 1.00
C VAL A 311 29.52 -3.66 1.72
N GLN A 312 30.77 -3.73 1.25
CA GLN A 312 31.83 -4.50 1.91
C GLN A 312 32.09 -4.02 3.34
N GLY A 313 32.29 -2.71 3.53
CA GLY A 313 32.56 -2.15 4.85
C GLY A 313 31.41 -2.40 5.83
N GLU A 314 30.17 -2.45 5.34
CA GLU A 314 29.01 -2.78 6.16
C GLU A 314 28.92 -4.28 6.48
N LEU A 315 29.29 -5.18 5.55
CA LEU A 315 29.36 -6.63 5.83
C LEU A 315 30.33 -6.97 6.96
N GLU A 316 31.42 -6.20 7.11
CA GLU A 316 32.39 -6.39 8.18
C GLU A 316 31.85 -5.97 9.55
N GLN A 317 30.89 -5.03 9.58
CA GLN A 317 30.37 -4.42 10.81
C GLN A 317 28.99 -4.93 11.22
N ASN A 318 28.23 -5.51 10.29
CA ASN A 318 26.82 -5.83 10.47
C ASN A 318 26.55 -7.32 10.18
N SER A 319 25.92 -8.00 11.13
CA SER A 319 25.60 -9.44 11.01
C SER A 319 24.29 -9.72 10.27
N GLY A 320 23.48 -8.69 10.03
CA GLY A 320 22.19 -8.81 9.34
C GLY A 320 22.31 -8.90 7.81
N THR A 321 21.17 -8.95 7.15
CA THR A 321 21.10 -9.00 5.68
C THR A 321 21.08 -7.59 5.10
N LEU A 322 21.98 -7.33 4.15
CA LEU A 322 22.06 -6.09 3.40
C LEU A 322 21.11 -6.14 2.20
N LEU A 323 20.39 -5.05 1.97
CA LEU A 323 19.46 -4.91 0.87
C LEU A 323 19.92 -3.80 -0.08
N LEU A 324 20.19 -4.14 -1.33
CA LEU A 324 20.47 -3.21 -2.41
C LEU A 324 19.20 -2.97 -3.22
N VAL A 325 18.80 -1.71 -3.36
CA VAL A 325 17.60 -1.32 -4.11
C VAL A 325 17.98 -0.43 -5.28
N ALA A 326 17.65 -0.89 -6.49
CA ALA A 326 17.74 -0.11 -7.72
C ALA A 326 16.44 -0.20 -8.52
N ASP A 327 16.14 0.81 -9.34
CA ASP A 327 14.92 0.81 -10.17
C ASP A 327 15.04 -0.06 -11.43
N ARG A 328 16.28 -0.37 -11.86
CA ARG A 328 16.56 -1.13 -13.08
C ARG A 328 17.23 -2.46 -12.76
N THR A 329 16.74 -3.53 -13.37
CA THR A 329 17.34 -4.87 -13.23
C THR A 329 18.78 -4.89 -13.72
N ALA A 330 19.11 -4.17 -14.80
CA ALA A 330 20.49 -4.08 -15.31
C ALA A 330 21.46 -3.52 -14.26
N HIS A 331 21.01 -2.56 -13.44
CA HIS A 331 21.83 -1.99 -12.36
C HIS A 331 22.08 -3.00 -11.25
N LEU A 332 21.05 -3.79 -10.89
CA LEU A 332 21.18 -4.85 -9.88
C LEU A 332 22.23 -5.88 -10.31
N PHE A 333 22.19 -6.32 -11.57
CA PHE A 333 23.18 -7.26 -12.10
C PHE A 333 24.58 -6.65 -12.18
N ALA A 334 24.73 -5.38 -12.58
CA ALA A 334 26.03 -4.71 -12.58
C ALA A 334 26.64 -4.59 -11.18
N LEU A 335 25.82 -4.33 -10.16
CA LEU A 335 26.28 -4.31 -8.77
C LEU A 335 26.62 -5.72 -8.24
N ALA A 336 25.81 -6.72 -8.59
CA ALA A 336 26.08 -8.11 -8.24
C ALA A 336 27.40 -8.59 -8.84
N GLU A 337 27.65 -8.33 -10.13
CA GLU A 337 28.91 -8.69 -10.81
C GLU A 337 30.13 -8.09 -10.10
N ILE A 338 30.11 -6.79 -9.77
CA ILE A 338 31.20 -6.12 -9.06
C ILE A 338 31.43 -6.72 -7.66
N LEU A 339 30.35 -7.04 -6.93
CA LEU A 339 30.44 -7.62 -5.60
C LEU A 339 30.92 -9.08 -5.63
N GLU A 340 30.49 -9.87 -6.61
CA GLU A 340 30.92 -11.24 -6.83
C GLU A 340 32.40 -11.31 -7.21
N GLU A 341 32.89 -10.39 -8.06
CA GLU A 341 34.32 -10.23 -8.35
C GLU A 341 35.14 -9.94 -7.08
N GLN A 342 34.50 -9.35 -6.07
CA GLN A 342 35.09 -9.06 -4.77
C GLN A 342 34.88 -10.17 -3.73
N GLY A 343 34.29 -11.31 -4.14
CA GLY A 343 34.07 -12.47 -3.27
C GLY A 343 32.82 -12.36 -2.39
N VAL A 344 31.89 -11.45 -2.68
CA VAL A 344 30.62 -11.30 -1.98
C VAL A 344 29.52 -12.00 -2.78
N ASP A 345 28.85 -12.97 -2.18
CA ASP A 345 27.69 -13.63 -2.79
C ASP A 345 26.46 -12.72 -2.73
N VAL A 346 25.83 -12.47 -3.88
CA VAL A 346 24.71 -11.57 -4.03
C VAL A 346 23.52 -12.28 -4.67
N ALA A 347 22.45 -12.45 -3.89
CA ALA A 347 21.19 -12.92 -4.45
C ALA A 347 20.48 -11.80 -5.21
N VAL A 348 20.12 -12.01 -6.48
CA VAL A 348 19.37 -11.04 -7.27
C VAL A 348 17.92 -11.48 -7.45
N LEU A 349 16.98 -10.72 -6.85
CA LEU A 349 15.54 -10.96 -6.95
C LEU A 349 14.86 -9.96 -7.89
N THR A 350 14.29 -10.45 -8.99
CA THR A 350 13.58 -9.64 -9.98
C THR A 350 12.17 -10.15 -10.25
N GLY A 351 11.36 -9.38 -10.98
CA GLY A 351 10.01 -9.79 -11.35
C GLY A 351 9.97 -10.95 -12.35
N LYS A 352 11.13 -11.33 -12.91
CA LYS A 352 11.29 -12.49 -13.80
C LYS A 352 11.73 -13.75 -13.05
N THR A 353 12.12 -13.64 -11.78
CA THR A 353 12.52 -14.78 -10.96
C THR A 353 11.34 -15.74 -10.80
N PRO A 354 11.47 -17.03 -11.18
CA PRO A 354 10.43 -18.04 -11.02
C PRO A 354 9.93 -18.16 -9.57
N THR A 355 8.66 -18.52 -9.39
CA THR A 355 8.04 -18.61 -8.05
C THR A 355 8.78 -19.55 -7.10
N ALA A 356 9.14 -20.75 -7.56
CA ALA A 356 9.86 -21.73 -6.74
C ALA A 356 11.25 -21.22 -6.33
N GLU A 357 11.97 -20.56 -7.24
CA GLU A 357 13.29 -19.97 -6.95
C GLU A 357 13.17 -18.82 -5.95
N ARG A 358 12.13 -18.00 -6.09
CA ARG A 358 11.84 -16.91 -5.14
C ARG A 358 11.53 -17.44 -3.74
N GLU A 359 10.75 -18.51 -3.62
CA GLU A 359 10.44 -19.15 -2.33
C GLU A 359 11.72 -19.64 -1.65
N LEU A 360 12.59 -20.35 -2.38
CA LEU A 360 13.89 -20.80 -1.88
C LEU A 360 14.81 -19.64 -1.47
N LEU A 361 14.88 -18.58 -2.27
CA LEU A 361 15.68 -17.38 -1.94
C LEU A 361 15.21 -16.75 -0.63
N VAL A 362 13.89 -16.64 -0.41
CA VAL A 362 13.33 -16.09 0.82
C VAL A 362 13.61 -17.00 2.02
N GLU A 363 13.52 -18.32 1.84
CA GLU A 363 13.90 -19.30 2.87
C GLU A 363 15.38 -19.17 3.24
N ASP A 364 16.28 -19.10 2.25
CA ASP A 364 17.73 -18.98 2.47
C ASP A 364 18.12 -17.64 3.09
N LEU A 365 17.42 -16.56 2.75
CA LEU A 365 17.54 -15.26 3.42
C LEU A 365 17.13 -15.33 4.90
N ASN A 366 15.97 -15.92 5.19
CA ASN A 366 15.48 -16.07 6.56
C ASN A 366 16.33 -17.05 7.38
N ALA A 367 16.96 -18.04 6.74
CA ALA A 367 17.94 -18.94 7.34
C ALA A 367 19.34 -18.29 7.51
N GLY A 368 19.54 -17.06 7.01
CA GLY A 368 20.79 -16.32 7.13
C GLY A 368 21.92 -16.82 6.23
N LYS A 369 21.63 -17.66 5.24
CA LYS A 369 22.62 -18.15 4.26
C LYS A 369 23.02 -17.07 3.26
N ILE A 370 22.08 -16.18 2.93
CA ILE A 370 22.30 -15.04 2.04
C ILE A 370 22.48 -13.77 2.88
N LYS A 371 23.60 -13.08 2.69
CA LYS A 371 23.93 -11.82 3.39
C LYS A 371 23.63 -10.58 2.57
N VAL A 372 23.59 -10.68 1.24
CA VAL A 372 23.32 -9.56 0.35
C VAL A 372 22.20 -9.91 -0.62
N LEU A 373 21.15 -9.09 -0.63
CA LEU A 373 20.02 -9.19 -1.55
C LEU A 373 19.96 -7.94 -2.42
N ALA A 374 20.00 -8.10 -3.74
CA ALA A 374 19.74 -7.05 -4.71
C ALA A 374 18.33 -7.21 -5.29
N SER A 375 17.48 -6.19 -5.18
CA SER A 375 16.11 -6.25 -5.71
C SER A 375 15.56 -4.90 -6.14
N THR A 376 14.47 -4.92 -6.92
CA THR A 376 13.81 -3.69 -7.33
C THR A 376 12.95 -3.12 -6.20
N ALA A 377 12.86 -1.79 -6.16
CA ALA A 377 12.04 -1.07 -5.18
C ALA A 377 10.56 -1.54 -5.17
N SER A 378 10.04 -1.95 -6.33
CA SER A 378 8.70 -2.50 -6.48
C SER A 378 8.48 -3.83 -5.77
N LEU A 379 9.47 -4.73 -5.77
CA LEU A 379 9.33 -6.06 -5.17
C LEU A 379 9.49 -6.04 -3.66
N ILE A 380 10.39 -5.19 -3.16
CA ILE A 380 10.62 -5.05 -1.73
C ILE A 380 9.51 -4.25 -1.04
N GLY A 381 8.94 -3.27 -1.74
CA GLY A 381 7.88 -2.42 -1.19
C GLY A 381 6.66 -3.20 -0.71
N GLU A 382 6.35 -4.35 -1.32
CA GLU A 382 5.08 -5.08 -1.11
C GLU A 382 5.31 -6.58 -0.91
N GLY A 383 4.65 -7.15 0.11
CA GLY A 383 4.62 -8.59 0.36
C GLY A 383 5.96 -9.26 0.69
N PHE A 384 7.08 -8.53 0.76
CA PHE A 384 8.37 -9.09 1.13
C PHE A 384 8.53 -9.16 2.66
N ASP A 385 8.65 -10.37 3.20
CA ASP A 385 8.82 -10.62 4.63
C ASP A 385 10.20 -11.24 4.92
N CYS A 386 11.15 -10.39 5.27
CA CYS A 386 12.47 -10.78 5.77
C CYS A 386 12.83 -9.89 6.98
N PRO A 387 12.56 -10.34 8.22
CA PRO A 387 12.87 -9.58 9.43
C PRO A 387 14.38 -9.27 9.60
N GLY A 388 15.24 -10.13 9.03
CA GLY A 388 16.70 -10.05 9.10
C GLY A 388 17.34 -8.90 8.32
N LEU A 389 16.58 -8.18 7.48
CA LEU A 389 17.08 -7.02 6.75
C LEU A 389 17.54 -5.91 7.70
N SER A 390 18.85 -5.64 7.78
CA SER A 390 19.43 -4.65 8.68
C SER A 390 19.76 -3.34 7.97
N THR A 391 20.35 -3.40 6.79
CA THR A 391 20.86 -2.20 6.10
C THR A 391 20.30 -2.08 4.71
N LEU A 392 19.86 -0.87 4.35
CA LEU A 392 19.32 -0.54 3.04
C LEU A 392 20.31 0.34 2.27
N PHE A 393 20.68 -0.07 1.08
CA PHE A 393 21.44 0.71 0.11
C PHE A 393 20.49 1.18 -0.99
N LEU A 394 20.22 2.49 -1.03
CA LEU A 394 19.44 3.12 -2.11
C LEU A 394 20.34 3.42 -3.29
N CYS A 395 20.54 2.43 -4.16
CA CYS A 395 21.39 2.52 -5.33
C CYS A 395 20.78 3.39 -6.46
N SER A 396 19.49 3.72 -6.39
CA SER A 396 18.79 4.61 -7.34
C SER A 396 17.94 5.66 -6.63
N PRO A 397 17.76 6.86 -7.22
CA PRO A 397 16.93 7.93 -6.67
C PRO A 397 15.43 7.58 -6.66
N ILE A 398 14.83 7.50 -5.46
CA ILE A 398 13.38 7.30 -5.28
C ILE A 398 12.69 8.63 -4.94
N LYS A 399 11.70 9.04 -5.74
CA LYS A 399 10.89 10.26 -5.50
C LYS A 399 9.59 10.02 -4.73
N SER A 400 9.09 8.78 -4.75
CA SER A 400 7.79 8.47 -4.13
C SER A 400 7.93 8.28 -2.62
N LYS A 401 7.36 9.21 -1.83
CA LYS A 401 7.35 9.14 -0.36
C LYS A 401 6.81 7.81 0.16
N GLY A 402 5.63 7.39 -0.31
CA GLY A 402 5.03 6.13 0.13
C GLY A 402 5.90 4.90 -0.17
N ARG A 403 6.54 4.85 -1.35
CA ARG A 403 7.43 3.75 -1.70
C ARG A 403 8.68 3.74 -0.82
N LEU A 404 9.28 4.90 -0.60
CA LEU A 404 10.49 5.04 0.21
C LEU A 404 10.22 4.64 1.67
N VAL A 405 9.15 5.15 2.27
CA VAL A 405 8.72 4.79 3.64
C VAL A 405 8.45 3.28 3.76
N GLN A 406 7.84 2.66 2.75
CA GLN A 406 7.59 1.21 2.75
C GLN A 406 8.89 0.40 2.76
N ILE A 407 9.87 0.78 1.93
CA ILE A 407 11.16 0.07 1.83
C ILE A 407 11.98 0.27 3.11
N ILE A 408 12.11 1.51 3.59
CA ILE A 408 12.80 1.80 4.86
C ILE A 408 12.14 1.02 6.00
N GLY A 409 10.80 1.01 6.06
CA GLY A 409 10.06 0.26 7.06
C GLY A 409 10.31 -1.26 7.07
N ARG A 410 10.93 -1.84 6.04
CA ARG A 410 11.37 -3.25 6.06
C ARG A 410 12.60 -3.45 6.93
N ILE A 411 13.52 -2.48 6.97
CA ILE A 411 14.72 -2.55 7.82
C ILE A 411 14.45 -2.10 9.26
N LEU A 412 13.38 -1.35 9.53
CA LEU A 412 13.09 -0.83 10.88
C LEU A 412 12.47 -1.85 11.85
N ARG A 413 12.20 -3.08 11.39
CA ARG A 413 11.63 -4.11 12.27
C ARG A 413 12.66 -4.53 13.32
N PRO A 414 12.27 -4.64 14.61
CA PRO A 414 13.18 -5.08 15.67
C PRO A 414 13.72 -6.49 15.42
N ALA A 415 15.00 -6.70 15.71
CA ALA A 415 15.64 -8.00 15.86
C ALA A 415 16.84 -7.84 16.83
N ASP A 416 17.30 -8.92 17.45
CA ASP A 416 18.34 -8.87 18.47
C ASP A 416 19.62 -8.21 17.96
N GLY A 417 20.08 -7.18 18.67
CA GLY A 417 21.30 -6.43 18.35
C GLY A 417 21.23 -5.58 17.07
N LYS A 418 20.08 -5.53 16.39
CA LYS A 418 19.92 -4.86 15.10
C LYS A 418 20.02 -3.34 15.23
N ARG A 419 20.87 -2.75 14.39
CA ARG A 419 21.00 -1.30 14.21
C ARG A 419 20.75 -0.98 12.74
N PRO A 420 19.55 -0.50 12.39
CA PRO A 420 19.23 -0.29 11.00
C PRO A 420 20.03 0.88 10.44
N ARG A 421 20.55 0.71 9.22
CA ARG A 421 21.29 1.74 8.48
C ARG A 421 20.67 1.98 7.12
N LEU A 422 20.72 3.22 6.67
CA LEU A 422 20.24 3.64 5.37
C LEU A 422 21.35 4.39 4.63
N TYR A 423 21.91 3.78 3.60
CA TYR A 423 22.84 4.42 2.68
C TYR A 423 22.07 5.08 1.54
N ASP A 424 22.18 6.39 1.41
CA ASP A 424 21.61 7.17 0.29
C ASP A 424 22.74 7.76 -0.57
N PHE A 425 22.85 7.28 -1.81
CA PHE A 425 23.83 7.75 -2.76
C PHE A 425 23.28 8.96 -3.53
N ILE A 426 23.91 10.11 -3.37
CA ILE A 426 23.43 11.38 -3.91
C ILE A 426 24.34 11.88 -5.04
N ASP A 427 23.73 12.15 -6.19
CA ASP A 427 24.42 12.54 -7.42
C ASP A 427 24.33 14.08 -7.60
N ILE A 428 25.12 14.82 -6.81
CA ILE A 428 24.99 16.29 -6.66
C ILE A 428 25.33 17.09 -7.93
N LYS A 429 26.11 16.51 -8.85
CA LYS A 429 26.48 17.18 -10.12
C LYS A 429 25.34 17.19 -11.15
N VAL A 430 24.21 16.57 -10.84
CA VAL A 430 23.04 16.49 -11.73
C VAL A 430 21.82 17.08 -11.01
N GLY A 431 21.43 18.30 -11.37
CA GLY A 431 20.43 19.07 -10.60
C GLY A 431 19.07 18.37 -10.39
N VAL A 432 18.60 17.54 -11.33
CA VAL A 432 17.36 16.75 -11.15
C VAL A 432 17.50 15.63 -10.12
N LEU A 433 18.71 15.11 -9.93
CA LEU A 433 19.04 14.09 -8.93
C LEU A 433 19.32 14.71 -7.57
N GLU A 434 20.01 15.86 -7.53
CA GLU A 434 20.18 16.68 -6.33
C GLU A 434 18.83 17.09 -5.73
N ASN A 435 17.91 17.62 -6.54
CA ASN A 435 16.55 17.92 -6.08
C ASN A 435 15.83 16.67 -5.58
N SER A 436 16.07 15.51 -6.22
CA SER A 436 15.52 14.24 -5.73
C SER A 436 16.08 13.84 -4.37
N ALA A 437 17.37 14.10 -4.09
CA ALA A 437 17.99 13.86 -2.80
C ALA A 437 17.41 14.78 -1.72
N GLY A 438 17.20 16.06 -2.03
CA GLY A 438 16.55 17.01 -1.11
C GLY A 438 15.11 16.60 -0.71
N ILE A 439 14.35 15.99 -1.63
CA ILE A 439 13.04 15.41 -1.30
C ILE A 439 13.18 14.22 -0.35
N ARG A 440 14.16 13.33 -0.58
CA ARG A 440 14.42 12.17 0.28
C ARG A 440 14.86 12.58 1.67
N GLN A 441 15.73 13.59 1.80
CA GLN A 441 16.18 14.10 3.09
C GLN A 441 15.01 14.58 3.96
N ARG A 442 14.07 15.35 3.40
CA ARG A 442 12.86 15.76 4.14
C ARG A 442 12.04 14.57 4.64
N ILE A 443 11.95 13.50 3.83
CA ILE A 443 11.26 12.27 4.23
C ILE A 443 12.02 11.60 5.37
N TYR A 444 13.35 11.58 5.34
CA TYR A 444 14.17 11.06 6.44
C TYR A 444 14.00 11.87 7.72
N ASP A 445 13.92 13.19 7.62
CA ASP A 445 13.73 14.08 8.78
C ASP A 445 12.35 13.89 9.41
N GLU A 446 11.31 13.67 8.60
CA GLU A 446 9.97 13.27 9.10
C GLU A 446 9.99 11.85 9.75
N MET A 447 10.93 11.00 9.31
CA MET A 447 11.13 9.65 9.85
C MET A 447 12.11 9.60 11.03
N ALA A 448 12.85 10.68 11.29
CA ALA A 448 13.73 10.85 12.44
C ALA A 448 12.94 11.25 13.69
#